data_AF-A0A382T301-F1
#
_entry.id   AF-A0A382T301-F1
#
_cell.length_a   1.000
_cell.length_b   1.000
_cell.length_c   1.000
_cell.angle_alpha   90.00
_cell.angle_beta   90.00
_cell.angle_gamma   90.00
#
_symmetry.space_group_name_H-M   'P 1'
#
loop_
_entity.id
_entity.type
_entity.pdbx_description
1 polymer ?
#
loop_
_entity_poly.entity_id
_entity_poly.type
_entity_poly.pdbx_seq_one_letter_code
_entity_poly.pdbx_strand_id
1 'polypeptide(L)'
;MQRDAASGFAHEGYGRLLLASGDPGAAEALRRGIELGATSIRSWQELGRAEVARGRWAAASAAFRAAADLAPGDPGPLYNLGEVNFQRWQQAHSARDPAAERWRDKAIEAYRAVNSLESGYRGSRRRLLELGVATP
;
A
#
# COMPACT_ATOMS: atom_id res chain seq x y z
N MET A 1 10.06 -8.49 -25.96
CA MET A 1 9.01 -9.03 -25.07
C MET A 1 9.55 -10.05 -24.07
N GLN A 2 10.05 -11.23 -24.47
CA GLN A 2 10.47 -12.27 -23.49
C GLN A 2 11.76 -11.93 -22.71
N ARG A 3 12.70 -11.19 -23.32
CA ARG A 3 13.92 -10.69 -22.64
C ARG A 3 13.65 -9.55 -21.64
N ASP A 4 12.66 -8.71 -21.94
CA ASP A 4 12.34 -7.53 -21.13
C ASP A 4 11.68 -7.95 -19.82
N ALA A 5 10.75 -8.92 -19.87
CA ALA A 5 10.11 -9.46 -18.67
C ALA A 5 11.10 -10.18 -17.73
N ALA A 6 12.07 -10.93 -18.26
CA ALA A 6 13.11 -11.56 -17.45
C ALA A 6 13.99 -10.53 -16.72
N SER A 7 14.33 -9.42 -17.39
CA SER A 7 15.00 -8.28 -16.76
C SER A 7 14.09 -7.60 -15.73
N GLY A 8 12.79 -7.52 -16.00
CA GLY A 8 11.79 -7.01 -15.07
C GLY A 8 11.74 -7.79 -13.74
N PHE A 9 11.67 -9.13 -13.81
CA PHE A 9 11.66 -9.97 -12.61
C PHE A 9 12.99 -9.91 -11.83
N ALA A 10 14.13 -9.72 -12.51
CA ALA A 10 15.40 -9.50 -11.84
C ALA A 10 15.40 -8.20 -11.04
N HIS A 11 14.86 -7.12 -11.61
CA HIS A 11 14.69 -5.85 -10.92
C HIS A 11 13.68 -5.92 -9.76
N GLU A 12 12.58 -6.67 -9.90
CA GLU A 12 11.66 -6.95 -8.80
C GLU A 12 12.37 -7.68 -7.65
N GLY A 13 13.08 -8.77 -7.95
CA GLY A 13 13.80 -9.54 -6.96
C GLY A 13 14.86 -8.71 -6.24
N TYR A 14 15.60 -7.88 -6.97
CA TYR A 14 16.58 -6.95 -6.39
C TYR A 14 15.90 -5.91 -5.50
N GLY A 15 14.83 -5.26 -5.98
CA GLY A 15 14.10 -4.27 -5.20
C GLY A 15 13.48 -4.85 -3.92
N ARG A 16 13.07 -6.11 -3.93
CA ARG A 16 12.63 -6.83 -2.72
C ARG A 16 13.74 -7.03 -1.70
N LEU A 17 14.95 -7.38 -2.16
CA LEU A 17 16.11 -7.51 -1.27
C LEU A 17 16.47 -6.16 -0.64
N LEU A 18 16.45 -5.10 -1.44
CA LEU A 18 16.64 -3.73 -0.95
C LEU A 18 15.58 -3.33 0.07
N LEU A 19 14.31 -3.69 -0.17
CA LEU A 19 13.22 -3.41 0.77
C LEU A 19 13.44 -4.14 2.11
N ALA A 20 13.96 -5.36 2.08
CA ALA A 20 14.27 -6.14 3.27
C ALA A 20 15.45 -5.57 4.06
N SER A 21 16.43 -4.96 3.39
CA SER A 21 17.56 -4.27 4.03
C SER A 21 17.24 -2.83 4.45
N GLY A 22 16.02 -2.34 4.18
CA GLY A 22 15.64 -0.95 4.42
C GLY A 22 16.37 0.05 3.51
N ASP A 23 16.94 -0.43 2.40
CA ASP A 23 17.67 0.40 1.46
C ASP A 23 16.66 1.30 0.72
N PRO A 24 16.91 2.62 0.66
CA PRO A 24 15.99 3.53 0.03
C PRO A 24 15.78 3.16 -1.44
N GLY A 25 16.78 2.66 -2.18
CA GLY A 25 16.75 2.32 -3.60
C GLY A 25 15.76 1.22 -4.02
N ALA A 26 15.10 0.57 -3.06
CA ALA A 26 14.07 -0.44 -3.31
C ALA A 26 13.00 0.03 -4.31
N ALA A 27 12.50 1.26 -4.16
CA ALA A 27 11.41 1.74 -5.01
C ALA A 27 11.84 1.96 -6.47
N GLU A 28 13.07 2.45 -6.75
CA GLU A 28 13.54 2.55 -8.13
C GLU A 28 13.70 1.17 -8.77
N ALA A 29 14.25 0.20 -8.03
CA ALA A 29 14.41 -1.16 -8.53
C ALA A 29 13.05 -1.79 -8.86
N LEU A 30 12.07 -1.68 -7.96
CA LEU A 30 10.71 -2.19 -8.18
C LEU A 30 10.00 -1.48 -9.34
N ARG A 31 10.10 -0.14 -9.40
CA ARG A 31 9.54 0.66 -10.51
C ARG A 31 10.14 0.24 -11.84
N ARG A 32 11.46 0.00 -11.88
CA ARG A 32 12.13 -0.47 -13.09
C ARG A 32 11.68 -1.87 -13.49
N GLY A 33 11.47 -2.76 -12.52
CA GLY A 33 10.90 -4.08 -12.76
C GLY A 33 9.53 -4.00 -13.42
N ILE A 34 8.65 -3.15 -12.90
CA ILE A 34 7.30 -2.89 -13.43
C ILE A 34 7.36 -2.31 -14.85
N GLU A 35 8.22 -1.30 -15.10
CA GLU A 35 8.42 -0.72 -16.44
C GLU A 35 8.86 -1.76 -17.48
N LEU A 36 9.59 -2.79 -17.05
CA LEU A 36 10.08 -3.88 -17.89
C LEU A 36 9.09 -5.06 -17.99
N GLY A 37 7.92 -4.97 -17.34
CA GLY A 37 6.83 -5.94 -17.47
C GLY A 37 6.61 -6.86 -16.26
N ALA A 38 7.32 -6.67 -15.15
CA ALA A 38 7.01 -7.36 -13.89
C ALA A 38 5.80 -6.69 -13.21
N THR A 39 4.62 -6.80 -13.83
CA THR A 39 3.37 -6.16 -13.37
C THR A 39 2.51 -7.14 -12.57
N SER A 40 3.04 -7.66 -11.46
CA SER A 40 2.28 -8.53 -10.55
C SER A 40 1.70 -7.75 -9.37
N ILE A 41 0.67 -8.30 -8.71
CA ILE A 41 0.11 -7.75 -7.45
C ILE A 41 1.22 -7.51 -6.44
N ARG A 42 2.15 -8.47 -6.31
CA ARG A 42 3.30 -8.40 -5.41
C ARG A 42 4.22 -7.23 -5.74
N SER A 43 4.58 -7.06 -7.02
CA SER A 43 5.50 -5.99 -7.45
C SER A 43 4.93 -4.61 -7.09
N TRP A 44 3.62 -4.42 -7.27
CA TRP A 44 2.91 -3.20 -6.86
C TRP A 44 2.79 -3.03 -5.34
N GLN A 45 2.52 -4.10 -4.58
CA GLN A 45 2.51 -4.05 -3.12
C GLN A 45 3.89 -3.72 -2.54
N GLU A 46 4.95 -4.33 -3.07
CA GLU A 46 6.33 -4.08 -2.65
C GLU A 46 6.73 -2.64 -3.00
N LEU A 47 6.35 -2.12 -4.17
CA LEU A 47 6.58 -0.72 -4.53
C LEU A 47 5.85 0.21 -3.55
N GLY A 48 4.59 -0.08 -3.22
CA GLY A 48 3.84 0.69 -2.24
C GLY A 48 4.52 0.74 -0.87
N ARG A 49 5.03 -0.40 -0.39
CA ARG A 49 5.78 -0.48 0.87
C ARG A 49 7.09 0.29 0.82
N ALA A 50 7.81 0.24 -0.30
CA ALA A 50 9.04 1.01 -0.50
C ALA A 50 8.76 2.53 -0.46
N GLU A 51 7.67 2.97 -1.09
CA GLU A 51 7.27 4.39 -1.07
C GLU A 51 6.76 4.84 0.32
N VAL A 52 6.13 3.95 1.09
CA VAL A 52 5.82 4.20 2.51
C VAL A 52 7.10 4.45 3.31
N ALA A 53 8.13 3.60 3.14
CA ALA A 53 9.41 3.77 3.83
C ALA A 53 10.08 5.11 3.49
N ARG A 54 9.84 5.65 2.29
CA ARG A 54 10.31 6.97 1.84
C ARG A 54 9.41 8.14 2.25
N GLY A 55 8.28 7.89 2.92
CA GLY A 55 7.28 8.90 3.25
C GLY A 55 6.54 9.48 2.03
N ARG A 56 6.61 8.82 0.87
CA ARG A 56 5.98 9.27 -0.38
C ARG A 56 4.54 8.75 -0.47
N TRP A 57 3.69 9.26 0.41
CA TRP A 57 2.32 8.77 0.61
C TRP A 57 1.47 8.68 -0.66
N ALA A 58 1.59 9.65 -1.58
CA ALA A 58 0.84 9.64 -2.83
C ALA A 58 1.28 8.50 -3.77
N ALA A 59 2.59 8.26 -3.88
CA ALA A 59 3.14 7.19 -4.69
C ALA A 59 2.77 5.82 -4.09
N ALA A 60 2.87 5.68 -2.76
CA ALA A 60 2.42 4.50 -2.04
C ALA A 60 0.93 4.18 -2.31
N SER A 61 0.04 5.17 -2.19
CA SER A 61 -1.38 4.98 -2.50
C SER A 61 -1.61 4.56 -3.94
N ALA A 62 -0.89 5.14 -4.91
CA ALA A 62 -1.03 4.77 -6.31
C ALA A 62 -0.62 3.31 -6.56
N ALA A 63 0.49 2.87 -5.98
CA ALA A 63 0.97 1.50 -6.11
C ALA A 63 0.02 0.48 -5.47
N PHE A 64 -0.48 0.74 -4.25
CA PHE A 64 -1.44 -0.17 -3.63
C PHE A 64 -2.80 -0.19 -4.34
N ARG A 65 -3.23 0.93 -4.94
CA ARG A 65 -4.43 0.93 -5.80
C ARG A 65 -4.23 0.07 -7.04
N ALA A 66 -3.09 0.18 -7.72
CA ALA A 66 -2.77 -0.69 -8.84
C ALA A 66 -2.76 -2.18 -8.45
N ALA A 67 -2.26 -2.51 -7.26
CA ALA A 67 -2.34 -3.87 -6.73
C ALA A 67 -3.80 -4.31 -6.46
N ALA A 68 -4.64 -3.44 -5.90
CA ALA A 68 -6.06 -3.71 -5.64
C ALA A 68 -6.85 -3.89 -6.95
N ASP A 69 -6.54 -3.11 -7.99
CA ASP A 69 -7.19 -3.22 -9.30
C ASP A 69 -6.85 -4.56 -9.99
N LEU A 70 -5.64 -5.09 -9.76
CA LEU A 70 -5.22 -6.41 -10.27
C LEU A 70 -5.82 -7.58 -9.49
N ALA A 71 -6.15 -7.38 -8.20
CA ALA A 71 -6.77 -8.39 -7.36
C ALA A 71 -7.87 -7.81 -6.47
N PRO A 72 -9.08 -7.57 -7.02
CA PRO A 72 -10.18 -6.98 -6.26
C PRO A 72 -10.67 -7.82 -5.07
N GLY A 73 -10.35 -9.13 -5.07
CA GLY A 73 -10.69 -10.06 -3.99
C GLY A 73 -9.60 -10.23 -2.93
N ASP A 74 -8.42 -9.62 -3.10
CA ASP A 74 -7.34 -9.68 -2.11
C ASP A 74 -7.47 -8.53 -1.11
N PRO A 75 -7.64 -8.79 0.20
CA PRO A 75 -7.71 -7.74 1.21
C PRO A 75 -6.37 -7.03 1.44
N GLY A 76 -5.24 -7.62 1.08
CA GLY A 76 -3.90 -7.11 1.38
C GLY A 76 -3.62 -5.69 0.84
N PRO A 77 -3.82 -5.42 -0.46
CA PRO A 77 -3.67 -4.08 -1.03
C PRO A 77 -4.58 -3.03 -0.38
N LEU A 78 -5.84 -3.39 -0.08
CA LEU A 78 -6.78 -2.49 0.59
C LEU A 78 -6.37 -2.20 2.04
N TYR A 79 -5.86 -3.20 2.76
CA TYR A 79 -5.32 -2.99 4.11
C TYR A 79 -4.16 -2.00 4.08
N ASN A 80 -3.22 -2.16 3.13
CA ASN A 80 -2.10 -1.25 2.97
C ASN A 80 -2.54 0.17 2.56
N LEU A 81 -3.58 0.32 1.73
CA LEU A 81 -4.21 1.62 1.47
C LEU A 81 -4.79 2.23 2.75
N GLY A 82 -5.46 1.43 3.58
CA GLY A 82 -5.94 1.85 4.89
C GLY A 82 -4.81 2.38 5.77
N GLU A 83 -3.70 1.65 5.87
CA GLU A 83 -2.53 2.06 6.67
C GLU A 83 -1.92 3.37 6.15
N VAL A 84 -1.78 3.54 4.84
CA VAL A 84 -1.29 4.80 4.25
C VAL A 84 -2.19 5.98 4.62
N ASN A 85 -3.51 5.82 4.47
CA ASN A 85 -4.44 6.90 4.80
C ASN A 85 -4.50 7.16 6.31
N PHE A 86 -4.37 6.12 7.13
CA PHE A 86 -4.30 6.25 8.59
C PHE A 86 -3.07 7.05 9.04
N GLN A 87 -1.89 6.79 8.47
CA GLN A 87 -0.67 7.55 8.74
C GLN A 87 -0.80 9.03 8.33
N ARG A 88 -1.41 9.28 7.16
CA ARG A 88 -1.69 10.66 6.71
C ARG A 88 -2.68 11.38 7.62
N TRP A 89 -3.69 10.66 8.10
CA TRP A 89 -4.62 11.18 9.10
C TRP A 89 -3.87 11.54 10.39
N GLN A 90 -3.02 10.65 10.93
CA GLN A 90 -2.25 10.94 12.13
C GLN A 90 -1.37 12.19 11.96
N GLN A 91 -0.62 12.30 10.85
CA GLN A 91 0.21 13.48 10.58
C GLN A 91 -0.61 14.76 10.48
N ALA A 92 -1.68 14.75 9.69
CA ALA A 92 -2.55 15.92 9.52
C ALA A 92 -3.28 16.30 10.82
N HIS A 93 -3.77 15.31 11.56
CA HIS A 93 -4.48 15.50 12.82
C HIS A 93 -3.56 16.09 13.90
N SER A 94 -2.33 15.58 14.02
CA SER A 94 -1.31 16.16 14.91
C SER A 94 -0.96 17.61 14.53
N ALA A 95 -0.97 17.93 13.24
CA ALA A 95 -0.77 19.28 12.74
C ALA A 95 -2.02 20.18 12.85
N ARG A 96 -3.17 19.65 13.33
CA ARG A 96 -4.48 20.31 13.33
C ARG A 96 -4.93 20.79 11.93
N ASP A 97 -4.53 20.05 10.90
CA ASP A 97 -4.92 20.29 9.51
C ASP A 97 -6.34 19.74 9.28
N PRO A 98 -7.31 20.56 8.82
CA PRO A 98 -8.67 20.10 8.52
C PRO A 98 -8.72 19.01 7.44
N ALA A 99 -7.69 18.88 6.60
CA ALA A 99 -7.57 17.79 5.64
C ALA A 99 -7.42 16.41 6.30
N ALA A 100 -7.17 16.34 7.62
CA ALA A 100 -7.11 15.09 8.37
C ALA A 100 -8.37 14.24 8.18
N GLU A 101 -9.56 14.85 8.24
CA GLU A 101 -10.82 14.10 8.13
C GLU A 101 -10.95 13.36 6.79
N ARG A 102 -10.48 13.97 5.70
CA ARG A 102 -10.45 13.31 4.40
C ARG A 102 -9.57 12.04 4.41
N TRP A 103 -8.48 12.05 5.15
CA TRP A 103 -7.61 10.87 5.28
C TRP A 103 -8.21 9.83 6.23
N ARG A 104 -8.90 10.27 7.28
CA ARG A 104 -9.67 9.40 8.17
C ARG A 104 -10.75 8.64 7.40
N ASP A 105 -11.55 9.32 6.61
CA ASP A 105 -12.64 8.71 5.85
C ASP A 105 -12.12 7.65 4.87
N LYS A 106 -11.03 7.97 4.15
CA LYS A 106 -10.38 7.01 3.24
C LYS A 106 -9.79 5.80 3.95
N ALA A 107 -9.26 5.98 5.16
CA ALA A 107 -8.79 4.86 5.97
C ALA A 107 -9.96 3.96 6.39
N ILE A 108 -11.06 4.55 6.87
CA ILE A 108 -12.29 3.82 7.25
C ILE A 108 -12.86 3.04 6.06
N GLU A 109 -12.96 3.68 4.90
CA GLU A 109 -13.43 3.06 3.65
C GLU A 109 -12.60 1.81 3.32
N ALA A 110 -11.28 1.96 3.30
CA ALA A 110 -10.37 0.85 3.01
C ALA A 110 -10.49 -0.30 4.01
N TYR A 111 -10.53 -0.03 5.32
CA TYR A 111 -10.66 -1.08 6.33
C TYR A 111 -12.03 -1.77 6.31
N ARG A 112 -13.10 -1.04 5.97
CA ARG A 112 -14.42 -1.65 5.75
C ARG A 112 -14.41 -2.56 4.53
N ALA A 113 -13.78 -2.13 3.44
CA ALA A 113 -13.62 -2.96 2.25
C ALA A 113 -12.82 -4.24 2.58
N VAL A 114 -11.75 -4.15 3.37
CA VAL A 114 -11.02 -5.32 3.86
C VAL A 114 -11.94 -6.26 4.64
N ASN A 115 -12.71 -5.76 5.60
CA ASN A 115 -13.61 -6.59 6.40
C ASN A 115 -14.77 -7.18 5.57
N SER A 116 -15.12 -6.56 4.45
CA SER A 116 -16.10 -7.09 3.49
C SER A 116 -15.53 -8.26 2.68
N LEU A 117 -14.23 -8.26 2.39
CA LEU A 117 -13.54 -9.36 1.70
C LEU A 117 -13.18 -10.48 2.67
N GLU A 118 -12.70 -10.13 3.86
CA GLU A 118 -12.28 -11.05 4.90
C GLU A 118 -12.78 -10.59 6.26
N SER A 119 -13.91 -11.14 6.70
CA SER A 119 -14.56 -10.72 7.95
C SER A 119 -13.65 -10.85 9.18
N GLY A 120 -12.73 -11.82 9.20
CA GLY A 120 -11.81 -12.11 10.32
C GLY A 120 -10.57 -11.22 10.41
N TYR A 121 -10.41 -10.20 9.56
CA TYR A 121 -9.17 -9.42 9.47
C TYR A 121 -8.96 -8.51 10.70
N ARG A 122 -8.29 -9.06 11.73
CA ARG A 122 -8.10 -8.40 13.04
C ARG A 122 -7.44 -7.01 12.95
N GLY A 123 -6.50 -6.83 12.01
CA GLY A 123 -5.81 -5.56 11.81
C GLY A 123 -6.77 -4.42 11.48
N SER A 124 -7.61 -4.61 10.45
CA SER A 124 -8.60 -3.64 10.00
C SER A 124 -9.62 -3.30 11.08
N ARG A 125 -10.12 -4.31 11.81
CA ARG A 125 -11.05 -4.08 12.94
C ARG A 125 -10.42 -3.22 14.03
N ARG A 126 -9.17 -3.53 14.42
CA ARG A 126 -8.43 -2.72 15.39
C ARG A 126 -8.29 -1.28 14.93
N ARG A 127 -7.91 -1.05 13.67
CA ARG A 127 -7.76 0.30 13.12
C ARG A 127 -9.07 1.08 13.06
N LEU A 128 -10.20 0.42 12.77
CA LEU A 128 -11.52 1.05 12.82
C LEU A 128 -11.84 1.54 14.24
N LEU A 129 -11.53 0.77 15.27
CA LEU A 129 -11.70 1.19 16.67
C LEU A 129 -10.79 2.39 17.02
N GLU A 130 -9.53 2.38 16.57
CA GLU A 130 -8.60 3.51 16.74
C GLU A 130 -9.10 4.79 16.05
N LEU A 131 -9.84 4.63 14.95
CA LEU A 131 -10.51 5.73 14.25
C LEU A 131 -11.87 6.10 14.86
N GLY A 132 -12.29 5.47 15.95
CA GLY A 132 -13.58 5.75 16.62
C GLY A 132 -14.80 5.18 15.89
N VAL A 133 -14.61 4.18 15.04
CA VAL A 133 -15.71 3.48 14.35
C VAL A 133 -16.02 2.20 15.10
N ALA A 134 -17.23 2.10 15.64
CA ALA A 134 -17.72 0.85 16.21
C ALA A 134 -17.76 -0.25 15.13
N THR A 135 -17.13 -1.38 15.43
CA THR A 135 -17.22 -2.59 14.62
C THR A 135 -18.34 -3.46 15.19
N PRO A 136 -19.30 -3.96 14.37
CA PRO A 136 -20.31 -4.90 14.83
C PRO A 136 -19.71 -6.26 15.24
#